data_AF-A0A973KNV8-F1
#
_entry.id   AF-A0A973KNV8-F1
#
_cell.length_a   1.000
_cell.length_b   1.000
_cell.length_c   1.000
_cell.angle_alpha   90.00
_cell.angle_beta   90.00
_cell.angle_gamma   90.00
#
_symmetry.space_group_name_H-M   'P 1'
#
loop_
_entity.id
_entity.type
_entity.pdbx_description
1 polymer ?
#
loop_
_entity_poly.entity_id
_entity_poly.type
_entity_poly.pdbx_seq_one_letter_code
_entity_poly.pdbx_strand_id
1 'polypeptide(L)'
;MIDNFNSYQPDGEPTADRWVTALSLFDDKEREETTAERWERAGLYFEAKQYAEAARLLVQVVEEAPEQTAPRLLLARAYYHSAQLGRAEEQLREVIARDPVEHYAHLMLGRTLQRQGRAEEAGPWLRMAEAFSTGQAPELD
;
A
#
# COMPACT_ATOMS: atom_id res chain seq x y z
N MET A 1 -16.05 37.60 -47.26
CA MET A 1 -16.45 38.67 -46.32
C MET A 1 -17.93 38.49 -46.06
N ILE A 2 -18.43 38.03 -44.93
CA ILE A 2 -17.88 37.57 -43.65
C ILE A 2 -18.92 36.53 -43.18
N ASP A 3 -18.55 35.26 -43.03
CA ASP A 3 -19.45 34.22 -42.52
C ASP A 3 -19.73 34.50 -41.04
N ASN A 4 -20.98 34.82 -40.74
CA ASN A 4 -21.39 35.38 -39.46
C ASN A 4 -21.53 34.25 -38.42
N PHE A 5 -20.41 33.89 -37.80
CA PHE A 5 -20.32 33.02 -36.62
C PHE A 5 -20.88 33.73 -35.38
N ASN A 6 -22.18 33.98 -35.31
CA ASN A 6 -22.88 34.11 -34.01
C ASN A 6 -24.41 34.11 -34.19
N SER A 7 -25.06 32.97 -33.97
CA SER A 7 -26.48 32.95 -33.62
C SER A 7 -26.74 31.80 -32.66
N TYR A 8 -26.24 31.95 -31.43
CA TYR A 8 -26.79 31.22 -30.30
C TYR A 8 -28.13 31.87 -29.93
N GLN A 9 -29.24 31.18 -30.17
CA GLN A 9 -30.56 31.53 -29.65
C GLN A 9 -30.85 30.66 -28.41
N PRO A 10 -30.91 31.24 -27.19
CA PRO A 10 -31.06 30.49 -25.95
C PRO A 10 -32.55 30.31 -25.57
N ASP A 11 -33.36 29.71 -26.44
CA ASP A 11 -34.83 29.66 -26.23
C ASP A 11 -35.37 28.23 -26.06
N GLY A 12 -34.50 27.24 -25.93
CA GLY A 12 -34.89 25.90 -25.54
C GLY A 12 -34.25 25.57 -24.20
N GLU A 13 -35.05 25.48 -23.13
CA GLU A 13 -34.60 24.74 -21.96
C GLU A 13 -34.05 23.40 -22.44
N PRO A 14 -32.80 23.04 -22.11
CA PRO A 14 -32.26 21.77 -22.55
C PRO A 14 -33.19 20.70 -21.98
N THR A 15 -33.71 19.83 -22.84
CA THR A 15 -34.65 18.78 -22.42
C THR A 15 -34.10 18.12 -21.16
N ALA A 16 -34.94 17.93 -20.14
CA ALA A 16 -34.51 17.44 -18.83
C ALA A 16 -33.56 16.23 -18.94
N ASP A 17 -33.79 15.36 -19.94
CA ASP A 17 -32.94 14.22 -20.30
C ASP A 17 -31.47 14.57 -20.59
N ARG A 18 -31.18 15.70 -21.24
CA ARG A 18 -29.81 16.14 -21.55
C ARG A 18 -29.07 16.64 -20.31
N TRP A 19 -29.76 17.35 -19.41
CA TRP A 19 -29.19 17.72 -18.12
C TRP A 19 -29.01 16.51 -17.21
N VAL A 20 -29.95 15.57 -17.20
CA VAL A 20 -29.86 14.32 -16.44
C VAL A 20 -28.71 13.46 -16.97
N THR A 21 -28.51 13.39 -18.30
CA THR A 21 -27.39 12.66 -18.92
C THR A 21 -26.04 13.33 -18.63
N ALA A 22 -25.97 14.66 -18.70
CA ALA A 22 -24.77 15.41 -18.34
C ALA A 22 -24.47 15.27 -16.84
N LEU A 23 -25.48 15.38 -15.98
CA LEU A 23 -25.34 15.16 -14.54
C LEU A 23 -24.93 13.72 -14.24
N SER A 24 -25.44 12.69 -14.94
CA SER A 24 -25.00 11.30 -14.76
C SER A 24 -23.56 11.05 -15.23
N LEU A 25 -23.07 11.83 -16.20
CA LEU A 25 -21.66 11.81 -16.63
C LEU A 25 -20.74 12.47 -15.60
N PHE A 26 -21.26 13.41 -14.80
CA PHE A 26 -20.56 14.09 -13.71
C PHE A 26 -20.96 13.60 -12.32
N ASP A 27 -21.81 12.56 -12.22
CA ASP A 27 -22.19 11.91 -10.96
C ASP A 27 -21.05 10.97 -10.58
N ASP A 28 -19.91 11.57 -10.26
CA ASP A 28 -18.67 10.96 -9.75
C ASP A 28 -18.85 10.40 -8.32
N LYS A 29 -20.11 10.12 -7.95
CA LYS A 29 -20.52 9.70 -6.61
C LYS A 29 -20.17 8.24 -6.32
N GLU A 30 -19.80 7.48 -7.34
CA GLU A 30 -19.45 6.05 -7.23
C GLU A 30 -18.14 5.70 -7.94
N ARG A 31 -17.19 6.64 -8.04
CA ARG A 31 -15.83 6.23 -8.41
C ARG A 31 -15.23 5.45 -7.24
N GLU A 32 -15.26 4.12 -7.34
CA GLU A 32 -14.59 3.24 -6.39
C GLU A 32 -13.11 3.65 -6.27
N GLU A 33 -12.65 3.82 -5.02
CA GLU A 33 -11.25 4.13 -4.73
C GLU A 33 -10.37 3.02 -5.33
N THR A 34 -9.49 3.40 -6.25
CA THR A 34 -8.57 2.47 -6.90
C THR A 34 -7.54 1.94 -5.90
N THR A 35 -6.97 0.76 -6.17
CA THR A 35 -5.88 0.20 -5.37
C THR A 35 -4.72 1.19 -5.19
N ALA A 36 -4.41 1.97 -6.23
CA ALA A 36 -3.34 2.97 -6.22
C ALA A 36 -3.66 4.16 -5.27
N GLU A 37 -4.88 4.69 -5.31
CA GLU A 37 -5.33 5.75 -4.40
C GLU A 37 -5.34 5.25 -2.95
N ARG A 38 -5.77 4.01 -2.73
CA ARG A 38 -5.73 3.38 -1.40
C ARG A 38 -4.31 3.18 -0.88
N TRP A 39 -3.39 2.78 -1.76
CA TRP A 39 -1.97 2.65 -1.45
C TRP A 39 -1.36 3.99 -1.03
N GLU A 40 -1.65 5.07 -1.77
CA GLU A 40 -1.18 6.42 -1.43
C GLU A 40 -1.72 6.86 -0.07
N ARG A 41 -3.04 6.71 0.16
CA ARG A 41 -3.68 7.07 1.43
C ARG A 41 -3.13 6.26 2.60
N ALA A 42 -2.85 4.97 2.40
CA ALA A 42 -2.21 4.15 3.41
C ALA A 42 -0.81 4.68 3.79
N GLY A 43 -0.03 5.13 2.81
CA GLY A 43 1.24 5.81 3.02
C GLY A 43 1.07 7.06 3.90
N LEU A 44 0.09 7.90 3.62
CA LEU A 44 -0.21 9.09 4.42
C LEU A 44 -0.56 8.75 5.87
N TYR A 45 -1.41 7.74 6.10
CA TYR A 45 -1.70 7.27 7.45
C TYR A 45 -0.45 6.73 8.17
N PHE A 46 0.43 6.05 7.46
CA PHE A 46 1.68 5.53 8.01
C PHE A 46 2.61 6.68 8.44
N GLU A 47 2.81 7.69 7.60
CA GLU A 47 3.61 8.87 7.90
C GLU A 47 3.02 9.70 9.05
N ALA A 48 1.69 9.78 9.14
CA ALA A 48 0.98 10.36 10.27
C ALA A 48 1.06 9.52 11.56
N LYS A 49 1.79 8.39 11.56
CA LYS A 49 1.91 7.42 12.66
C LYS A 49 0.58 6.77 13.08
N GLN A 50 -0.43 6.86 12.23
CA GLN A 50 -1.73 6.21 12.39
C GLN A 50 -1.67 4.78 11.85
N TYR A 51 -0.80 3.96 12.46
CA TYR A 51 -0.42 2.65 11.92
C TYR A 51 -1.57 1.65 11.80
N ALA A 52 -2.55 1.70 12.70
CA ALA A 52 -3.73 0.83 12.62
C ALA A 52 -4.62 1.17 11.41
N GLU A 53 -4.78 2.46 11.10
CA GLU A 53 -5.51 2.94 9.93
C GLU A 53 -4.77 2.57 8.64
N ALA A 54 -3.45 2.77 8.62
CA ALA A 54 -2.59 2.36 7.50
C ALA A 54 -2.71 0.86 7.23
N ALA A 55 -2.62 0.02 8.28
CA ALA A 55 -2.76 -1.42 8.15
C ALA A 55 -4.12 -1.85 7.57
N ARG A 56 -5.21 -1.19 7.96
CA ARG A 56 -6.56 -1.52 7.44
C ARG A 56 -6.63 -1.34 5.92
N LEU A 57 -6.08 -0.24 5.41
CA LEU A 57 -6.04 0.02 3.96
C LEU A 57 -5.08 -0.93 3.25
N LEU A 58 -3.91 -1.18 3.85
CA LEU A 58 -2.88 -2.02 3.26
C LEU A 58 -3.28 -3.49 3.11
N VAL A 59 -4.16 -4.01 3.98
CA VAL A 59 -4.73 -5.35 3.79
C VAL A 59 -5.41 -5.46 2.43
N GLN A 60 -6.28 -4.50 2.09
CA GLN A 60 -6.99 -4.50 0.81
C GLN A 60 -6.03 -4.33 -0.37
N VAL A 61 -5.01 -3.46 -0.23
CA VAL A 61 -3.99 -3.28 -1.28
C VAL A 61 -3.21 -4.58 -1.53
N VAL A 62 -2.86 -5.32 -0.48
CA VAL A 62 -2.15 -6.61 -0.59
C VAL A 62 -3.05 -7.70 -1.16
N GLU A 63 -4.35 -7.67 -0.92
CA GLU A 63 -5.32 -8.60 -1.50
C GLU A 63 -5.53 -8.35 -3.00
N GLU A 64 -5.57 -7.09 -3.43
CA GLU A 64 -5.79 -6.69 -4.82
C GLU A 64 -4.52 -6.77 -5.68
N ALA A 65 -3.35 -6.57 -5.07
CA ALA A 65 -2.04 -6.65 -5.73
C ALA A 65 -1.10 -7.61 -4.99
N PRO A 66 -1.44 -8.91 -4.93
CA PRO A 66 -0.73 -9.88 -4.10
C PRO A 66 0.72 -10.04 -4.53
N GLU A 67 1.07 -9.85 -5.80
CA GLU A 67 2.41 -9.96 -6.38
C GLU A 67 3.37 -8.86 -5.93
N GLN A 68 2.87 -7.73 -5.44
CA GLN A 68 3.72 -6.59 -5.07
C GLN A 68 4.27 -6.75 -3.64
N THR A 69 5.59 -6.71 -3.51
CA THR A 69 6.27 -6.83 -2.22
C THR A 69 6.14 -5.56 -1.37
N ALA A 70 6.19 -4.37 -1.98
CA ALA A 70 6.21 -3.10 -1.26
C ALA A 70 4.99 -2.86 -0.38
N PRO A 71 3.73 -3.12 -0.83
CA PRO A 71 2.56 -3.00 0.04
C PRO A 71 2.57 -3.96 1.23
N ARG A 72 3.03 -5.20 1.01
CA ARG A 72 3.14 -6.20 2.08
C ARG A 72 4.18 -5.81 3.12
N LEU A 73 5.31 -5.25 2.69
CA LEU A 73 6.35 -4.76 3.59
C LEU A 73 5.87 -3.54 4.40
N LEU A 74 5.13 -2.61 3.79
CA LEU A 74 4.53 -1.51 4.53
C LEU A 74 3.46 -2.00 5.53
N LEU A 75 2.66 -3.01 5.15
CA LEU A 75 1.69 -3.64 6.03
C LEU A 75 2.36 -4.25 7.27
N ALA A 76 3.45 -4.99 7.07
CA ALA A 76 4.25 -5.55 8.16
C ALA A 76 4.77 -4.45 9.11
N ARG A 77 5.31 -3.36 8.57
CA ARG A 77 5.77 -2.20 9.37
C ARG A 77 4.62 -1.58 10.16
N ALA A 78 3.46 -1.42 9.55
CA ALA A 78 2.27 -0.88 10.20
C ALA A 78 1.82 -1.78 11.37
N TYR A 79 1.83 -3.10 11.18
CA TYR A 79 1.57 -4.05 12.27
C TYR A 79 2.62 -3.99 13.38
N TYR A 80 3.90 -3.90 13.03
CA TYR A 80 4.98 -3.76 14.01
C TYR A 80 4.76 -2.52 14.89
N HIS A 81 4.54 -1.35 14.28
CA HIS A 81 4.39 -0.11 15.03
C HIS A 81 3.08 -0.06 15.85
N SER A 82 2.02 -0.72 15.40
CA SER A 82 0.77 -0.89 16.16
C SER A 82 0.78 -2.06 17.15
N ALA A 83 1.96 -2.64 17.44
CA ALA A 83 2.15 -3.76 18.38
C ALA A 83 1.42 -5.06 18.02
N GLN A 84 0.95 -5.21 16.78
CA GLN A 84 0.36 -6.44 16.25
C GLN A 84 1.46 -7.38 15.74
N LEU A 85 2.38 -7.78 16.64
CA LEU A 85 3.65 -8.41 16.26
C LEU A 85 3.50 -9.75 15.55
N GLY A 86 2.48 -10.56 15.89
CA GLY A 86 2.23 -11.82 15.19
C GLY A 86 1.85 -11.63 13.73
N ARG A 87 1.01 -10.62 13.44
CA ARG A 87 0.64 -10.27 12.07
C ARG A 87 1.81 -9.67 11.30
N ALA A 88 2.67 -8.89 11.98
CA ALA A 88 3.89 -8.38 11.36
C ALA A 88 4.81 -9.52 10.93
N GLU A 89 5.06 -10.50 11.79
CA GLU A 89 5.87 -11.67 11.48
C GLU A 89 5.33 -12.45 10.28
N GLU A 90 4.03 -12.72 10.24
CA GLU A 90 3.38 -13.43 9.13
C GLU A 90 3.66 -12.73 7.79
N GLN A 91 3.42 -11.42 7.72
CA GLN A 91 3.65 -10.66 6.49
C GLN A 91 5.13 -10.60 6.09
N LEU A 92 6.05 -10.54 7.06
CA LEU A 92 7.49 -10.52 6.78
C LEU A 92 8.00 -11.86 6.25
N ARG A 93 7.50 -12.99 6.78
CA ARG A 93 7.82 -14.32 6.26
C ARG A 93 7.35 -14.48 4.82
N GLU A 94 6.16 -13.97 4.49
CA GLU A 94 5.65 -13.94 3.12
C GLU A 94 6.52 -13.07 2.20
N VAL A 95 6.98 -11.89 2.66
CA VAL A 95 7.92 -11.07 1.88
C VAL A 95 9.21 -11.85 1.59
N ILE A 96 9.81 -12.48 2.61
CA ILE A 96 11.07 -13.23 2.46
C ILE A 96 10.89 -14.47 1.56
N ALA A 97 9.75 -15.14 1.63
CA ALA A 97 9.47 -16.28 0.76
C ALA A 97 9.43 -15.90 -0.73
N ARG A 98 9.02 -14.65 -1.03
CA ARG A 98 8.93 -14.11 -2.40
C ARG A 98 10.21 -13.47 -2.87
N ASP A 99 10.84 -12.70 -1.99
CA ASP A 99 12.11 -12.02 -2.22
C ASP A 99 13.09 -12.36 -1.09
N PRO A 100 13.84 -13.47 -1.23
CA PRO A 100 14.78 -13.92 -0.20
C PRO A 100 15.96 -12.98 0.02
N VAL A 101 16.21 -12.01 -0.87
CA VAL A 101 17.34 -11.06 -0.76
C VAL A 101 16.89 -9.68 -0.25
N GLU A 102 15.60 -9.51 0.05
CA GLU A 102 15.07 -8.29 0.67
C GLU A 102 15.59 -8.14 2.11
N HIS A 103 16.76 -7.50 2.23
CA HIS A 103 17.47 -7.29 3.49
C HIS A 103 16.61 -6.57 4.54
N TYR A 104 15.73 -5.65 4.13
CA TYR A 104 14.91 -4.90 5.08
C TYR A 104 13.84 -5.78 5.72
N ALA A 105 13.30 -6.77 5.00
CA ALA A 105 12.35 -7.74 5.56
C ALA A 105 13.01 -8.63 6.62
N HIS A 106 14.25 -9.07 6.38
CA HIS A 106 15.06 -9.82 7.36
C HIS A 106 15.30 -8.98 8.63
N LEU A 107 15.68 -7.71 8.48
CA LEU A 107 15.89 -6.79 9.59
C LEU A 107 14.60 -6.62 10.43
N MET A 108 13.48 -6.38 9.74
CA MET A 108 12.19 -6.20 10.39
C MET A 108 11.69 -7.46 11.08
N LEU A 109 11.95 -8.65 10.52
CA LEU A 109 11.56 -9.92 11.15
C LEU A 109 12.37 -10.16 12.42
N GLY A 110 13.68 -9.95 12.38
CA GLY A 110 14.54 -10.01 13.56
C GLY A 110 14.06 -9.07 14.68
N ARG A 111 13.78 -7.81 14.35
CA ARG A 111 13.25 -6.83 15.32
C ARG A 111 11.88 -7.20 15.88
N THR A 112 11.01 -7.74 15.03
CA THR A 112 9.67 -8.21 15.44
C THR A 112 9.79 -9.34 16.45
N LEU A 113 10.63 -10.34 16.16
CA LEU A 113 10.89 -11.48 17.05
C LEU A 113 11.52 -11.04 18.38
N GLN A 114 12.48 -10.11 18.35
CA GLN A 114 13.03 -9.52 19.59
C GLN A 114 11.96 -8.86 20.44
N ARG A 115 11.05 -8.08 19.83
CA ARG A 115 9.97 -7.41 20.57
C ARG A 115 8.91 -8.38 21.08
N GLN A 116 8.78 -9.56 20.48
CA GLN A 116 7.99 -10.67 21.02
C GLN A 116 8.70 -11.45 22.15
N GLY A 117 9.97 -11.15 22.47
CA GLY A 117 10.77 -11.88 23.45
C GLY A 117 11.48 -13.13 22.89
N ARG A 118 11.47 -13.33 21.57
CA ARG A 118 12.06 -14.48 20.86
C ARG A 118 13.43 -14.12 20.28
N ALA A 119 14.33 -13.66 21.14
CA ALA A 119 15.64 -13.13 20.72
C ALA A 119 16.54 -14.19 20.06
N GLU A 120 16.47 -15.45 20.51
CA GLU A 120 17.24 -16.56 19.91
C GLU A 120 16.82 -16.80 18.45
N GLU A 121 15.52 -16.76 18.17
CA GLU A 121 15.00 -16.91 16.81
C GLU A 121 15.29 -15.70 15.92
N ALA A 122 15.48 -14.51 16.50
CA ALA A 122 15.78 -13.28 15.76
C ALA A 122 17.21 -13.25 15.18
N GLY A 123 18.16 -13.89 15.87
CA GLY A 123 19.59 -13.81 15.55
C GLY A 123 19.95 -14.17 14.09
N PRO A 124 19.46 -15.30 13.55
CA PRO A 124 19.67 -15.66 12.15
C PRO A 124 19.16 -14.59 11.16
N TRP A 125 17.96 -14.04 11.39
CA TRP A 125 17.37 -13.03 10.51
C TRP A 125 18.16 -11.72 10.50
N LEU A 126 18.67 -11.29 11.65
CA LEU A 126 19.50 -10.08 11.74
C LEU A 126 20.83 -10.25 10.99
N ARG A 127 21.46 -11.43 11.10
CA ARG A 127 22.68 -11.75 10.34
C ARG A 127 22.44 -11.76 8.83
N MET A 128 21.32 -12.35 8.38
CA MET A 128 20.94 -12.32 6.97
C MET A 128 20.70 -10.90 6.47
N ALA A 129 20.08 -10.03 7.29
CA ALA A 129 19.89 -8.63 6.93
C ALA A 129 21.23 -7.90 6.71
N GLU A 130 22.20 -8.10 7.60
CA GLU A 130 23.55 -7.52 7.47
C GLU A 130 24.24 -8.03 6.20
N ALA A 131 24.20 -9.34 5.97
CA ALA A 131 24.79 -9.99 4.81
C ALA A 131 24.23 -9.44 3.49
N PHE A 132 22.90 -9.43 3.34
CA PHE A 132 22.26 -8.90 2.13
C PHE A 132 22.42 -7.38 1.97
N SER A 133 22.53 -6.61 3.07
CA SER A 133 22.74 -5.16 2.99
C SER A 133 24.15 -4.76 2.53
N THR A 134 25.16 -5.60 2.80
CA THR A 134 26.57 -5.34 2.49
C THR A 134 27.05 -5.99 1.20
N GLY A 135 26.19 -6.78 0.53
CA GLY A 135 26.54 -7.57 -0.65
C GLY A 135 27.45 -8.77 -0.35
N GLN A 136 27.73 -9.05 0.93
CA GLN A 136 28.45 -10.23 1.37
C GLN A 136 27.43 -11.33 1.68
N ALA A 137 27.37 -12.38 0.85
CA ALA A 137 26.52 -13.52 1.17
C ALA A 137 26.97 -14.15 2.50
N PRO A 138 26.04 -14.57 3.39
CA PRO A 138 26.44 -15.18 4.64
C PRO A 138 27.11 -16.53 4.36
N GLU A 139 28.36 -16.70 4.79
CA GLU A 139 29.02 -18.01 4.81
C GLU A 139 28.27 -18.90 5.81
N LEU A 140 27.56 -19.91 5.29
CA LEU A 140 26.89 -20.92 6.08
C LEU A 140 27.91 -22.03 6.38
N ASP A 141 28.48 -22.02 7.59
CA ASP A 141 29.29 -23.11 8.14
C ASP A 141 28.43 -24.29 8.65
#